data_AF-J9AL70-F1
#
_entry.id   AF-J9AL70-F1
#
_cell.length_a   1.000
_cell.length_b   1.000
_cell.length_c   1.000
_cell.angle_alpha   90.00
_cell.angle_beta   90.00
_cell.angle_gamma   90.00
#
_symmetry.space_group_name_H-M   'P 1'
#
loop_
_entity.id
_entity.type
_entity.pdbx_description
1 polymer ?
#
loop_
_entity_poly.entity_id
_entity_poly.type
_entity_poly.pdbx_seq_one_letter_code
_entity_poly.pdbx_strand_id
1 'polypeptide(L)'
;MPKLRSVERGNIVLMHNPYLCNWNTTVSYNEIIGKASELRIQFMNNFGKCDQAQSRCAEKCGKYCWGPNTDMCQTVYREICPKSCPSQMCYQDDNRTHCCDEACAAGCFGEGKSACIACAKLEQDSKCVDKCNGLTDYDRKLKMTVNHSNPRYTYDRYCVERCPGETLIQGEYCVVHCTEGYWHDP
;
A
#
# COMPACT_ATOMS: atom_id res chain seq x y z
N MET A 1 3.39 -12.92 8.43
CA MET A 1 2.98 -11.53 8.13
C MET A 1 1.70 -11.54 7.28
N PRO A 2 0.56 -11.99 7.82
CA PRO A 2 -0.64 -12.28 7.04
C PRO A 2 -1.27 -11.05 6.34
N LYS A 3 -0.99 -9.84 6.85
CA LYS A 3 -1.47 -8.58 6.27
C LYS A 3 -0.54 -7.96 5.22
N LEU A 4 0.68 -8.48 5.04
CA LEU A 4 1.58 -7.95 4.01
C LEU A 4 1.03 -8.29 2.62
N ARG A 5 0.83 -7.26 1.79
CA ARG A 5 0.18 -7.36 0.48
C ARG A 5 1.15 -7.09 -0.66
N SER A 6 1.89 -5.99 -0.60
CA SER A 6 2.83 -5.60 -1.64
C SER A 6 4.02 -4.85 -1.07
N VAL A 7 5.16 -4.94 -1.77
CA VAL A 7 6.33 -4.09 -1.58
C VAL A 7 6.66 -3.43 -2.91
N GLU A 8 6.09 -2.25 -3.13
CA GLU A 8 6.20 -1.53 -4.40
C GLU A 8 7.64 -1.09 -4.70
N ARG A 9 8.39 -0.65 -3.68
CA ARG A 9 9.80 -0.21 -3.80
C ARG A 9 10.67 -0.84 -2.72
N GLY A 10 11.95 -1.06 -3.03
CA GLY A 10 12.95 -1.61 -2.10
C GLY A 10 13.12 -3.14 -2.18
N ASN A 11 13.99 -3.70 -1.36
CA ASN A 11 14.32 -5.13 -1.36
C ASN A 11 13.79 -5.82 -0.09
N ILE A 12 13.51 -7.12 -0.18
CA ILE A 12 13.29 -7.98 0.99
C ILE A 12 14.58 -8.72 1.27
N VAL A 13 15.20 -8.43 2.41
CA VAL A 13 16.47 -9.04 2.82
C VAL A 13 16.28 -9.72 4.17
N LEU A 14 16.59 -11.01 4.25
CA LEU A 14 16.64 -11.76 5.50
C LEU A 14 18.05 -12.27 5.74
N MET A 15 18.57 -12.08 6.94
CA MET A 15 19.93 -12.50 7.29
C MET A 15 19.98 -13.10 8.69
N HIS A 16 20.65 -14.24 8.84
CA HIS A 16 20.98 -14.86 10.12
C HIS A 16 19.77 -15.28 10.98
N ASN A 17 18.70 -15.79 10.36
CA ASN A 17 17.52 -16.28 11.06
C ASN A 17 17.39 -17.81 10.92
N PRO A 18 18.14 -18.61 11.70
CA PRO A 18 18.13 -20.06 11.55
C PRO A 18 16.78 -20.70 11.89
N TYR A 19 15.99 -20.09 12.78
CA TYR A 19 14.67 -20.59 13.21
C TYR A 19 13.49 -19.98 12.44
N LEU A 20 13.74 -19.06 11.50
CA LEU A 20 12.68 -18.51 10.66
C LEU A 20 12.27 -19.59 9.67
N CYS A 21 10.99 -19.95 9.60
CA CYS A 21 10.48 -21.00 8.70
C CYS A 21 9.42 -20.43 7.75
N ASN A 22 8.94 -21.20 6.76
CA ASN A 22 7.92 -20.82 5.76
C ASN A 22 8.36 -19.78 4.71
N TRP A 23 9.22 -18.83 5.06
CA TRP A 23 9.61 -17.73 4.18
C TRP A 23 10.26 -18.20 2.87
N ASN A 24 11.01 -19.29 2.84
CA ASN A 24 11.61 -19.80 1.60
C ASN A 24 10.79 -20.89 0.90
N THR A 25 9.74 -21.43 1.53
CA THR A 25 9.02 -22.62 1.04
C THR A 25 7.56 -22.38 0.72
N THR A 26 6.86 -21.56 1.51
CA THR A 26 5.41 -21.38 1.41
C THR A 26 4.97 -19.95 1.18
N VAL A 27 5.87 -18.97 1.20
CA VAL A 27 5.53 -17.58 0.85
C VAL A 27 5.71 -17.38 -0.66
N SER A 28 4.66 -16.95 -1.35
CA SER A 28 4.72 -16.51 -2.74
C SER A 28 5.20 -15.08 -2.81
N TYR A 29 6.43 -14.88 -3.24
CA TYR A 29 6.95 -13.51 -3.41
C TYR A 29 6.47 -12.82 -4.68
N ASN A 30 5.99 -13.58 -5.68
CA ASN A 30 5.33 -12.98 -6.83
C ASN A 30 4.07 -12.21 -6.40
N GLU A 31 3.35 -12.66 -5.37
CA GLU A 31 2.21 -11.93 -4.80
C GLU A 31 2.63 -10.59 -4.17
N ILE A 32 3.84 -10.51 -3.61
CA ILE A 32 4.31 -9.35 -2.83
C ILE A 32 5.06 -8.34 -3.71
N ILE A 33 5.97 -8.81 -4.57
CA ILE A 33 6.90 -7.97 -5.33
C ILE A 33 6.61 -8.04 -6.85
N GLY A 34 5.73 -8.96 -7.28
CA GLY A 34 5.50 -9.25 -8.69
C GLY A 34 6.67 -9.99 -9.33
N LYS A 35 6.76 -9.86 -10.66
CA LYS A 35 7.77 -10.54 -11.50
C LYS A 35 9.22 -10.17 -11.16
N ALA A 36 9.45 -9.05 -10.49
CA ALA A 36 10.78 -8.60 -10.08
C ALA A 36 11.28 -9.27 -8.78
N SER A 37 10.53 -10.23 -8.24
CA SER A 37 10.86 -10.92 -6.98
C SER A 37 12.27 -11.53 -6.98
N GLU A 38 12.68 -12.18 -8.06
CA GLU A 38 14.00 -12.84 -8.16
C GLU A 38 15.19 -11.90 -7.97
N LEU A 39 15.05 -10.61 -8.34
CA LEU A 39 16.13 -9.62 -8.23
C LEU A 39 16.13 -8.86 -6.90
N ARG A 40 14.99 -8.85 -6.20
CA ARG A 40 14.74 -7.98 -5.02
C ARG A 40 14.71 -8.76 -3.71
N ILE A 41 14.97 -10.07 -3.75
CA ILE A 41 14.91 -10.95 -2.58
C ILE A 41 16.28 -11.56 -2.33
N GLN A 42 16.76 -11.41 -1.09
CA GLN A 42 18.07 -11.92 -0.69
C GLN A 42 17.96 -12.62 0.66
N PHE A 43 18.40 -13.87 0.70
CA PHE A 43 18.48 -14.66 1.93
C PHE A 43 19.94 -15.05 2.19
N MET A 44 20.41 -14.78 3.41
CA MET A 44 21.74 -15.18 3.87
C MET A 44 21.65 -15.87 5.23
N ASN A 45 22.16 -17.10 5.34
CA ASN A 45 22.25 -17.84 6.62
C ASN A 45 20.92 -17.95 7.39
N ASN A 46 19.81 -18.23 6.71
CA ASN A 46 18.49 -18.44 7.33
C ASN A 46 18.04 -19.91 7.25
N PHE A 47 16.94 -20.25 7.93
CA PHE A 47 16.17 -21.50 7.78
C PHE A 47 16.88 -22.80 8.24
N GLY A 48 18.13 -22.73 8.70
CA GLY A 48 18.94 -23.91 9.01
C GLY A 48 18.44 -24.79 10.16
N LYS A 49 17.48 -24.33 10.96
CA LYS A 49 16.86 -25.07 12.07
C LYS A 49 15.35 -25.25 11.90
N CYS A 50 14.86 -25.18 10.66
CA CYS A 50 13.45 -25.41 10.37
C CYS A 50 13.13 -26.87 10.12
N ASP A 51 12.10 -27.35 10.81
CA ASP A 51 11.47 -28.62 10.51
C ASP A 51 10.40 -28.43 9.42
N GLN A 52 10.54 -29.15 8.31
CA GLN A 52 9.60 -29.09 7.20
C GLN A 52 8.20 -29.58 7.59
N ALA A 53 8.10 -30.51 8.54
CA ALA A 53 6.79 -30.98 9.02
C ALA A 53 6.02 -29.88 9.74
N GLN A 54 6.73 -29.02 10.49
CA GLN A 54 6.15 -27.89 11.22
C GLN A 54 5.91 -26.65 10.34
N SER A 55 6.48 -26.65 9.13
CA SER A 55 6.38 -25.54 8.17
C SER A 55 5.25 -25.72 7.16
N ARG A 56 4.34 -26.69 7.34
CA ARG A 56 3.19 -26.89 6.45
C ARG A 56 2.10 -25.87 6.72
N CYS A 57 1.50 -25.33 5.66
CA CYS A 57 0.34 -24.46 5.81
C CYS A 57 -0.88 -25.24 6.33
N ALA A 58 -1.75 -24.55 7.06
CA ALA A 58 -3.09 -25.05 7.30
C ALA A 58 -3.80 -25.33 5.96
N GLU A 59 -4.60 -26.39 5.90
CA GLU A 59 -5.31 -26.82 4.69
C GLU A 59 -6.13 -25.69 4.05
N LYS A 60 -6.78 -24.84 4.88
CA LYS A 60 -7.55 -23.67 4.44
C LYS A 60 -6.72 -22.62 3.69
N CYS A 61 -5.42 -22.52 3.96
CA CYS A 61 -4.54 -21.58 3.26
C CYS A 61 -4.15 -22.07 1.86
N GLY A 62 -4.39 -23.36 1.57
CA GLY A 62 -3.84 -24.01 0.39
C GLY A 62 -2.31 -23.99 0.41
N LYS A 63 -1.72 -23.44 -0.65
CA LYS A 63 -0.26 -23.48 -0.87
C LYS A 63 0.52 -22.40 -0.11
N TYR A 64 -0.08 -21.23 0.13
CA TYR A 64 0.67 -20.06 0.55
C TYR A 64 0.35 -19.59 1.97
N CYS A 65 1.38 -19.53 2.82
CA CYS A 65 1.25 -19.12 4.21
C CYS A 65 2.57 -18.60 4.78
N TRP A 66 2.44 -17.83 5.85
CA TRP A 66 3.52 -17.33 6.69
C TRP A 66 3.84 -18.23 7.88
N GLY A 67 3.05 -19.30 8.08
CA GLY A 67 3.13 -20.21 9.22
C GLY A 67 2.00 -21.24 9.20
N PRO A 68 2.00 -22.20 10.13
CA PRO A 68 1.09 -23.34 10.09
C PRO A 68 -0.36 -23.04 10.46
N ASN A 69 -0.61 -21.92 11.13
CA ASN A 69 -1.95 -21.57 11.62
C ASN A 69 -2.84 -20.97 10.51
N THR A 70 -4.16 -21.10 10.67
CA THR A 70 -5.17 -20.62 9.71
C THR A 70 -5.25 -19.10 9.60
N ASP A 71 -4.78 -18.35 10.59
CA ASP A 71 -4.67 -16.89 10.57
C ASP A 71 -3.38 -16.39 9.90
N MET A 72 -2.48 -17.32 9.54
CA MET A 72 -1.20 -17.04 8.92
C MET A 72 -1.20 -17.31 7.41
N CYS A 73 -2.36 -17.49 6.79
CA CYS A 73 -2.47 -17.60 5.33
C CYS A 73 -1.92 -16.34 4.65
N GLN A 74 -1.21 -16.53 3.53
CA GLN A 74 -0.87 -15.42 2.66
C GLN A 74 -2.06 -15.16 1.75
N THR A 75 -2.44 -13.90 1.58
CA THR A 75 -3.48 -13.57 0.60
C THR A 75 -2.90 -13.57 -0.80
N VAL A 76 -3.62 -14.24 -1.69
CA VAL A 76 -3.35 -14.32 -3.12
C VAL A 76 -4.31 -13.40 -3.83
N TYR A 77 -3.80 -12.51 -4.66
CA TYR A 77 -4.61 -11.63 -5.47
C TYR A 77 -4.03 -11.41 -6.87
N ARG A 78 -2.70 -11.40 -7.05
CA ARG A 78 -2.05 -11.17 -8.36
C ARG A 78 -2.22 -12.37 -9.29
N GLU A 79 -2.00 -13.59 -8.78
CA GLU A 79 -2.14 -14.83 -9.56
C GLU A 79 -3.54 -15.01 -10.13
N ILE A 80 -4.58 -14.60 -9.38
CA ILE A 80 -5.98 -14.71 -9.78
C ILE A 80 -6.49 -13.49 -10.58
N CYS A 81 -5.68 -12.42 -10.71
CA CYS A 81 -6.11 -11.17 -11.31
C CYS A 81 -6.06 -11.20 -12.84
N PRO A 82 -7.18 -10.97 -13.55
CA PRO A 82 -7.19 -10.88 -15.00
C PRO A 82 -6.30 -9.73 -15.50
N LYS A 83 -5.60 -9.97 -16.61
CA LYS A 83 -4.80 -8.92 -17.29
C LYS A 83 -5.64 -7.75 -17.81
N SER A 84 -6.95 -7.94 -17.95
CA SER A 84 -7.90 -6.91 -18.36
C SER A 84 -8.22 -5.91 -17.25
N CYS A 85 -7.87 -6.19 -15.99
CA CYS A 85 -8.04 -5.22 -14.91
C CYS A 85 -7.06 -4.05 -15.10
N PRO A 86 -7.53 -2.80 -15.28
CA PRO A 86 -6.66 -1.66 -15.55
C PRO A 86 -5.63 -1.41 -14.43
N SER A 87 -6.06 -1.58 -13.18
CA SER A 87 -5.20 -1.46 -12.01
C SER A 87 -4.20 -2.62 -11.85
N GLN A 88 -4.39 -3.74 -12.57
CA GLN A 88 -3.66 -5.01 -12.37
C GLN A 88 -3.72 -5.54 -10.93
N MET A 89 -4.71 -5.07 -10.17
CA MET A 89 -4.97 -5.42 -8.79
C MET A 89 -6.40 -5.90 -8.67
N CYS A 90 -6.59 -6.91 -7.82
CA CYS A 90 -7.88 -7.55 -7.68
C CYS A 90 -8.15 -7.90 -6.22
N TYR A 91 -9.40 -8.23 -5.95
CA TYR A 91 -9.84 -8.89 -4.73
C TYR A 91 -10.84 -9.99 -5.09
N GLN A 92 -11.04 -10.91 -4.17
CA GLN A 92 -11.96 -12.03 -4.34
C GLN A 92 -13.16 -11.83 -3.40
N ASP A 93 -14.36 -11.94 -3.97
CA ASP A 93 -15.63 -11.90 -3.25
C ASP A 93 -16.57 -12.93 -3.86
N ASP A 94 -17.24 -13.74 -3.02
CA ASP A 94 -18.11 -14.85 -3.46
C ASP A 94 -17.54 -15.74 -4.59
N ASN A 95 -16.25 -16.09 -4.50
CA ASN A 95 -15.50 -16.87 -5.51
C ASN A 95 -15.41 -16.23 -6.90
N ARG A 96 -15.59 -14.91 -6.98
CA ARG A 96 -15.38 -14.11 -8.19
C ARG A 96 -14.23 -13.14 -7.98
N THR A 97 -13.47 -12.91 -9.04
CA THR A 97 -12.39 -11.92 -9.03
C THR A 97 -12.91 -10.58 -9.54
N HIS A 98 -12.72 -9.54 -8.73
CA HIS A 98 -13.11 -8.17 -9.03
C HIS A 98 -11.87 -7.28 -9.15
N CYS A 99 -11.86 -6.36 -10.10
CA CYS A 99 -10.76 -5.41 -10.27
C CYS A 99 -10.82 -4.32 -9.19
N CYS A 100 -9.67 -3.94 -8.65
CA CYS A 100 -9.56 -2.76 -7.80
C CYS A 100 -9.61 -1.46 -8.62
N ASP A 101 -9.94 -0.35 -7.96
CA ASP A 101 -9.83 0.98 -8.53
C ASP A 101 -8.37 1.32 -8.91
N GLU A 102 -8.17 2.10 -9.96
CA GLU A 102 -6.85 2.54 -10.41
C GLU A 102 -6.14 3.46 -9.41
N ALA A 103 -6.89 4.11 -8.53
CA ALA A 103 -6.33 4.92 -7.45
C ALA A 103 -5.72 4.06 -6.32
N CYS A 104 -5.97 2.74 -6.30
CA CYS A 104 -5.42 1.85 -5.30
C CYS A 104 -3.95 1.50 -5.56
N ALA A 105 -3.25 1.11 -4.51
CA ALA A 105 -1.97 0.43 -4.52
C ALA A 105 -2.05 -0.80 -3.61
N ALA A 106 -1.27 -1.85 -3.92
CA ALA A 106 -1.20 -3.09 -3.15
C ALA A 106 -2.52 -3.89 -3.01
N GLY A 107 -3.52 -3.64 -3.85
CA GLY A 107 -4.83 -4.31 -3.80
C GLY A 107 -5.93 -3.50 -3.12
N CYS A 108 -7.08 -4.14 -2.91
CA CYS A 108 -8.27 -3.57 -2.30
C CYS A 108 -9.06 -4.66 -1.55
N PHE A 109 -10.06 -4.25 -0.76
CA PHE A 109 -10.99 -5.13 -0.05
C PHE A 109 -12.43 -5.04 -0.61
N GLY A 110 -12.61 -4.36 -1.73
CA GLY A 110 -13.92 -4.01 -2.29
C GLY A 110 -13.80 -3.07 -3.48
N GLU A 111 -14.94 -2.64 -4.02
CA GLU A 111 -14.99 -1.72 -5.15
C GLU A 111 -14.70 -0.26 -4.75
N GLY A 112 -14.09 0.48 -5.68
CA GLY A 112 -13.91 1.92 -5.58
C GLY A 112 -12.77 2.39 -4.68
N LYS A 113 -12.57 3.71 -4.68
CA LYS A 113 -11.41 4.39 -4.09
C LYS A 113 -11.33 4.35 -2.56
N SER A 114 -12.41 4.01 -1.87
CA SER A 114 -12.45 3.87 -0.40
C SER A 114 -12.07 2.47 0.08
N ALA A 115 -12.03 1.49 -0.82
CA ALA A 115 -11.76 0.10 -0.47
C ALA A 115 -10.29 -0.30 -0.71
N CYS A 116 -9.44 0.66 -1.07
CA CYS A 116 -8.02 0.40 -1.33
C CYS A 116 -7.27 0.00 -0.04
N ILE A 117 -6.29 -0.89 -0.19
CA ILE A 117 -5.38 -1.24 0.91
C ILE A 117 -4.41 -0.09 1.19
N ALA A 118 -3.94 0.55 0.12
CA ALA A 118 -3.16 1.78 0.16
C ALA A 118 -3.53 2.63 -1.06
N CYS A 119 -3.27 3.93 -0.99
CA CYS A 119 -3.46 4.83 -2.12
C CYS A 119 -2.21 4.90 -2.98
N ALA A 120 -2.40 4.92 -4.31
CA ALA A 120 -1.30 5.10 -5.25
C ALA A 120 -0.66 6.49 -5.13
N LYS A 121 -1.45 7.50 -4.76
CA LYS A 121 -1.04 8.90 -4.60
C LYS A 121 -1.31 9.42 -3.20
N LEU A 122 -2.54 9.86 -2.95
CA LEU A 122 -2.92 10.55 -1.71
C LEU A 122 -4.17 9.92 -1.10
N GLU A 123 -4.27 9.97 0.21
CA GLU A 123 -5.47 9.62 0.97
C GLU A 123 -6.15 10.87 1.53
N GLN A 124 -7.44 11.04 1.27
CA GLN A 124 -8.28 12.09 1.83
C GLN A 124 -9.58 11.50 2.35
N ASP A 125 -9.83 11.64 3.64
CA ASP A 125 -11.06 11.19 4.29
C ASP A 125 -11.37 9.70 3.98
N SER A 126 -10.35 8.83 4.10
CA SER A 126 -10.44 7.39 3.78
C SER A 126 -10.76 7.06 2.32
N LYS A 127 -10.44 7.97 1.39
CA LYS A 127 -10.55 7.74 -0.06
C LYS A 127 -9.24 8.08 -0.75
N CYS A 128 -8.87 7.25 -1.72
CA CYS A 128 -7.73 7.56 -2.58
C CYS A 128 -8.09 8.65 -3.59
N VAL A 129 -7.26 9.68 -3.66
CA VAL A 129 -7.44 10.85 -4.53
C VAL A 129 -6.16 11.17 -5.29
N ASP A 130 -6.32 11.81 -6.46
CA ASP A 130 -5.17 12.23 -7.27
C ASP A 130 -4.49 13.49 -6.74
N LYS A 131 -5.28 14.38 -6.13
CA LYS A 131 -4.86 15.62 -5.47
C LYS A 131 -5.78 15.86 -4.26
N CYS A 132 -5.26 16.50 -3.23
CA CYS A 132 -6.10 17.00 -2.15
C CYS A 132 -7.04 18.12 -2.66
N ASN A 133 -8.07 18.42 -1.88
CA ASN A 133 -9.00 19.53 -2.14
C ASN A 133 -8.30 20.89 -2.31
N GLY A 134 -7.13 21.07 -1.71
CA GLY A 134 -6.46 22.36 -1.64
C GLY A 134 -7.17 23.30 -0.66
N LEU A 135 -6.84 24.58 -0.73
CA LEU A 135 -7.41 25.61 0.13
C LEU A 135 -8.49 26.43 -0.56
N THR A 136 -8.50 26.41 -1.89
CA THR A 136 -9.37 27.26 -2.70
C THR A 136 -9.94 26.53 -3.92
N ASP A 137 -11.11 26.99 -4.37
CA ASP A 137 -11.80 26.55 -5.58
C ASP A 137 -12.01 27.72 -6.53
N TYR A 138 -12.14 27.43 -7.83
CA TYR A 138 -12.57 28.42 -8.81
C TYR A 138 -14.09 28.42 -8.97
N ASP A 139 -14.75 29.46 -8.47
CA ASP A 139 -16.20 29.65 -8.64
C ASP A 139 -16.49 30.19 -10.05
N ARG A 140 -17.12 29.35 -10.88
CA ARG A 140 -17.44 29.68 -12.28
C ARG A 140 -18.57 30.70 -12.43
N LYS A 141 -19.42 30.91 -11.41
CA LYS A 141 -20.50 31.90 -11.42
C LYS A 141 -19.96 33.28 -11.07
N LEU A 142 -19.17 33.35 -10.00
CA LEU A 142 -18.53 34.59 -9.55
C LEU A 142 -17.28 34.96 -10.36
N LYS A 143 -16.75 34.01 -11.16
CA LYS A 143 -15.52 34.15 -11.96
C LYS A 143 -14.30 34.50 -11.10
N MET A 144 -14.20 33.92 -9.91
CA MET A 144 -13.12 34.19 -8.96
C MET A 144 -12.77 32.96 -8.13
N THR A 145 -11.58 32.99 -7.54
CA THR A 145 -11.14 32.01 -6.55
C THR A 145 -11.84 32.28 -5.21
N VAL A 146 -12.41 31.24 -4.63
CA VAL A 146 -13.10 31.25 -3.33
C VAL A 146 -12.49 30.18 -2.43
N ASN A 147 -12.69 30.29 -1.13
CA ASN A 147 -12.20 29.26 -0.20
C ASN A 147 -12.92 27.93 -0.45
N HIS A 148 -12.16 26.83 -0.45
CA HIS A 148 -12.71 25.49 -0.58
C HIS A 148 -13.56 25.18 0.68
N SER A 149 -14.73 24.56 0.50
CA SER A 149 -15.66 24.28 1.60
C SER A 149 -15.10 23.30 2.66
N ASN A 150 -14.26 22.37 2.22
CA ASN A 150 -13.52 21.41 3.05
C ASN A 150 -12.02 21.43 2.72
N PRO A 151 -11.25 22.44 3.16
CA PRO A 151 -9.87 22.64 2.73
C PRO A 151 -8.94 21.55 3.29
N ARG A 152 -7.92 21.19 2.53
CA ARG A 152 -6.91 20.19 2.89
C ARG A 152 -5.53 20.60 2.41
N TYR A 153 -4.55 20.47 3.29
CA TYR A 153 -3.14 20.54 2.94
C TYR A 153 -2.64 19.16 2.52
N THR A 154 -1.66 19.12 1.62
CA THR A 154 -0.94 17.90 1.29
C THR A 154 0.23 17.73 2.23
N TYR A 155 0.28 16.61 2.95
CA TYR A 155 1.38 16.20 3.81
C TYR A 155 1.78 14.76 3.48
N ASP A 156 2.98 14.58 2.90
CA ASP A 156 3.45 13.29 2.40
C ASP A 156 2.42 12.60 1.48
N ARG A 157 1.74 11.55 1.97
CA ARG A 157 0.70 10.81 1.23
C ARG A 157 -0.73 11.09 1.71
N TYR A 158 -0.90 12.09 2.57
CA TYR A 158 -2.16 12.36 3.26
C TYR A 158 -2.63 13.78 3.01
N CYS A 159 -3.95 13.92 2.93
CA CYS A 159 -4.64 15.20 2.88
C CYS A 159 -5.14 15.54 4.28
N VAL A 160 -4.52 16.53 4.92
CA VAL A 160 -4.75 16.88 6.32
C VAL A 160 -5.43 18.23 6.49
N GLU A 161 -6.25 18.37 7.53
CA GLU A 161 -6.91 19.64 7.87
C GLU A 161 -5.92 20.69 8.40
N ARG A 162 -4.92 20.24 9.15
CA ARG A 162 -3.86 21.08 9.71
C ARG A 162 -2.54 20.37 9.52
N CYS A 163 -1.52 21.14 9.19
CA CYS A 163 -0.16 20.62 9.15
C CYS A 163 0.30 20.17 10.54
N PRO A 164 1.04 19.05 10.65
CA PRO A 164 1.67 18.63 11.90
C PRO A 164 2.59 19.72 12.46
N GLY A 165 2.74 19.78 13.78
CA GLY A 165 3.43 20.88 14.47
C GLY A 165 4.92 21.01 14.16
N GLU A 166 5.53 19.94 13.66
CA GLU A 166 6.92 19.87 13.21
C GLU A 166 7.13 20.32 11.75
N THR A 167 6.06 20.73 11.07
CA THR A 167 6.09 21.15 9.66
C THR A 167 5.68 22.62 9.50
N LEU A 168 6.10 23.20 8.38
CA LEU A 168 5.78 24.56 7.97
C LEU A 168 4.73 24.52 6.86
N ILE A 169 3.91 25.58 6.76
CA ILE A 169 2.96 25.74 5.67
C ILE A 169 3.63 26.46 4.51
N GLN A 170 3.60 25.85 3.32
CA GLN A 170 3.99 26.51 2.08
C GLN A 170 2.92 26.29 1.01
N GLY A 171 2.10 27.32 0.78
CA GLY A 171 0.93 27.21 -0.07
C GLY A 171 -0.04 26.16 0.47
N GLU A 172 -0.34 25.13 -0.33
CA GLU A 172 -1.24 24.03 0.05
C GLU A 172 -0.50 22.80 0.59
N TYR A 173 0.79 22.94 0.95
CA TYR A 173 1.65 21.83 1.36
C TYR A 173 2.19 22.03 2.77
N CYS A 174 2.33 20.92 3.49
CA CYS A 174 3.07 20.85 4.74
C CYS A 174 4.49 20.36 4.44
N VAL A 175 5.49 21.21 4.70
CA VAL A 175 6.89 20.95 4.36
C VAL A 175 7.77 21.01 5.60
N VAL A 176 8.80 20.16 5.67
CA VAL A 176 9.79 20.22 6.77
C VAL A 176 10.73 21.42 6.61
N HIS A 177 11.05 21.75 5.35
CA HIS A 177 11.86 22.91 4.99
C HIS A 177 11.16 23.67 3.86
N CYS A 178 11.15 25.00 3.96
CA CYS A 178 10.71 25.85 2.86
C CYS A 178 11.58 25.61 1.62
N THR A 179 10.99 25.67 0.44
CA THR A 179 11.77 25.64 -0.81
C THR A 179 12.61 26.91 -0.92
N GLU A 180 13.71 26.83 -1.69
CA GLU A 180 14.58 27.98 -1.93
C GLU A 180 13.79 29.22 -2.36
N GLY A 181 14.08 30.37 -1.74
CA GLY A 181 13.36 31.63 -1.94
C GLY A 181 12.16 31.87 -1.01
N TYR A 182 11.80 30.91 -0.16
CA TYR A 182 10.76 31.07 0.86
C TYR A 182 11.36 30.98 2.27
N TRP A 183 10.76 31.69 3.22
CA TRP A 183 11.15 31.67 4.63
C TRP A 183 9.92 31.58 5.52
N HIS A 184 10.10 31.03 6.72
CA HIS A 184 9.08 31.05 7.74
C HIS A 184 8.92 32.48 8.26
N ASP A 185 7.70 33.00 8.23
CA ASP A 185 7.33 34.25 8.90
C ASP A 185 6.75 33.89 10.28
N PRO A 186 7.47 34.17 11.39
CA PRO A 186 7.08 33.73 12.74
C PRO A 186 5.79 34.33 13.30
#